data_AF-A0A6C0QHK5-F1
#
_entry.id   AF-A0A6C0QHK5-F1
#
_cell.length_a   1.000
_cell.length_b   1.000
_cell.length_c   1.000
_cell.angle_alpha   90.00
_cell.angle_beta   90.00
_cell.angle_gamma   90.00
#
_symmetry.space_group_name_H-M   'P 1'
#
loop_
_entity.id
_entity.type
_entity.pdbx_description
1 polymer ?
#
loop_
_entity_poly.entity_id
_entity_poly.type
_entity_poly.pdbx_seq_one_letter_code
_entity_poly.pdbx_strand_id
1 'polypeptide(L)'
;SHLRRTNTPIGRDGKIAKPRQLHNTHWGLVCPAETPEGQACGLVKNLALMCYITVGTPSEPIIDFMIQRSMEVLEKYEPLRSPNATKVFVNGVWVGVH
;
A
#
# COMPACT_ATOMS: atom_id res chain seq x y z
N SER A 1 -20.05 -13.72 -6.24
CA SER A 1 -18.61 -13.37 -6.13
C SER A 1 -18.18 -12.22 -7.04
N HIS A 2 -18.76 -12.04 -8.24
CA HIS A 2 -18.27 -11.10 -9.27
C HIS A 2 -17.95 -9.66 -8.82
N LEU A 3 -18.74 -9.06 -7.91
CA LEU A 3 -18.50 -7.69 -7.44
C LEU A 3 -17.20 -7.53 -6.62
N ARG A 4 -16.68 -8.60 -6.03
CA ARG A 4 -15.44 -8.60 -5.22
C ARG A 4 -14.22 -9.07 -6.02
N ARG A 5 -14.36 -9.24 -7.34
CA ARG A 5 -13.32 -9.77 -8.21
C ARG A 5 -12.36 -8.66 -8.61
N THR A 6 -11.06 -8.92 -8.48
CA THR A 6 -9.98 -8.07 -8.98
C THR A 6 -9.21 -8.78 -10.09
N ASN A 7 -8.65 -8.00 -11.01
CA ASN A 7 -7.90 -8.50 -12.14
C ASN A 7 -6.53 -7.81 -12.17
N THR A 8 -5.47 -8.61 -12.16
CA THR A 8 -4.11 -8.10 -12.31
C THR A 8 -3.86 -7.79 -13.79
N PRO A 9 -3.47 -6.56 -14.19
CA PRO A 9 -3.34 -6.16 -15.60
C PRO A 9 -2.04 -6.70 -16.21
N ILE A 10 -1.88 -8.02 -16.24
CA ILE A 10 -0.75 -8.74 -16.82
C ILE A 10 -1.29 -9.68 -17.90
N GLY A 11 -0.57 -9.75 -19.03
CA GLY A 11 -0.89 -10.66 -20.12
C GLY A 11 -0.96 -12.11 -19.64
N ARG A 12 -2.01 -12.83 -20.06
CA ARG A 12 -2.26 -14.20 -19.59
C ARG A 12 -1.32 -15.21 -20.25
N ASP A 13 -0.71 -14.85 -21.36
CA ASP A 13 0.18 -15.69 -22.18
C ASP A 13 1.58 -15.85 -21.57
N GLY A 14 1.91 -15.02 -20.57
CA GLY A 14 3.19 -15.07 -19.87
C GLY A 14 3.28 -16.23 -18.86
N LYS A 15 4.34 -17.04 -18.96
CA LYS A 15 4.76 -18.03 -17.95
C LYS A 15 5.41 -17.38 -16.70
N ILE A 16 5.10 -16.11 -16.43
CA ILE A 16 5.66 -15.40 -15.28
C ILE A 16 4.94 -15.90 -14.02
N ALA A 17 5.64 -16.70 -13.21
CA ALA A 17 5.05 -17.35 -12.05
C ALA A 17 4.84 -16.40 -10.85
N LYS A 18 5.76 -15.45 -10.61
CA LYS A 18 5.75 -14.64 -9.38
C LYS A 18 4.44 -13.88 -9.10
N PRO A 19 3.82 -13.17 -10.08
CA PRO A 19 2.55 -12.46 -9.85
C PRO A 19 1.36 -13.38 -9.56
N ARG A 20 1.46 -14.66 -9.95
CA ARG A 20 0.42 -15.68 -9.80
C ARG A 20 0.48 -16.40 -8.45
N GLN A 21 1.66 -16.43 -7.82
CA GLN A 21 1.85 -17.10 -6.55
C GLN A 21 1.09 -16.38 -5.43
N LEU A 22 0.57 -17.17 -4.48
CA LEU A 22 0.03 -16.63 -3.25
C LEU A 22 1.16 -16.02 -2.43
N HIS A 23 1.09 -14.71 -2.18
CA HIS A 23 2.04 -13.97 -1.36
C HIS A 23 1.50 -13.77 0.05
N ASN A 24 2.40 -13.74 1.05
CA ASN A 24 2.02 -13.61 2.47
C ASN A 24 1.23 -12.33 2.76
N THR A 25 1.47 -11.25 2.00
CA THR A 25 0.72 -9.98 2.15
C THR A 25 -0.75 -10.06 1.72
N HIS A 26 -1.19 -11.17 1.11
CA HIS A 26 -2.62 -11.36 0.79
C HIS A 26 -3.47 -11.73 2.02
N TRP A 27 -2.84 -12.13 3.13
CA TRP A 27 -3.54 -12.56 4.34
C TRP A 27 -4.55 -11.50 4.81
N GLY A 28 -5.82 -11.90 4.94
CA GLY A 28 -6.92 -11.01 5.35
C GLY A 28 -7.46 -10.07 4.25
N LEU A 29 -6.78 -9.93 3.11
CA LEU A 29 -7.19 -9.04 2.02
C LEU A 29 -7.83 -9.79 0.85
N VAL A 30 -7.33 -10.97 0.51
CA VAL A 30 -7.76 -11.77 -0.65
C VAL A 30 -8.07 -13.20 -0.18
N CYS A 31 -9.10 -13.82 -0.77
CA CYS A 31 -9.39 -15.23 -0.54
C CYS A 31 -8.25 -16.10 -1.10
N PRO A 32 -7.57 -16.94 -0.29
CA PRO A 32 -6.42 -17.72 -0.74
C PRO A 32 -6.78 -18.85 -1.72
N ALA A 33 -8.04 -19.28 -1.74
CA ALA A 33 -8.51 -20.39 -2.56
C ALA A 33 -9.28 -19.95 -3.82
N GLU A 34 -9.94 -18.78 -3.80
CA GLU A 34 -10.87 -18.38 -4.87
C GLU A 34 -10.14 -17.69 -6.04
N THR A 35 -9.56 -18.50 -6.93
CA THR A 35 -8.96 -18.10 -8.21
C THR A 35 -9.36 -19.11 -9.31
N PRO A 36 -9.58 -18.68 -10.56
CA PRO A 36 -9.85 -19.62 -11.64
C PRO A 36 -8.62 -20.49 -11.94
N GLU A 37 -8.85 -21.70 -12.44
CA GLU A 37 -7.78 -22.55 -12.96
C GLU A 37 -7.22 -22.02 -14.31
N GLY A 38 -6.08 -22.57 -14.73
CA GLY A 38 -5.47 -22.29 -16.03
C GLY A 38 -4.79 -20.92 -16.13
N GLN A 39 -4.91 -20.27 -17.29
CA GLN A 39 -4.12 -19.06 -17.64
C GLN A 39 -4.44 -17.83 -16.78
N ALA A 40 -5.56 -17.83 -16.06
CA ALA A 40 -5.94 -16.75 -15.15
C ALA A 40 -5.62 -17.05 -13.67
N CYS A 41 -5.09 -18.24 -13.37
CA CYS A 41 -4.74 -18.65 -12.01
C CYS A 41 -3.75 -17.65 -11.40
N GLY A 42 -4.12 -17.16 -10.22
CA GLY A 42 -3.38 -16.15 -9.46
C GLY A 42 -3.46 -14.73 -10.01
N LEU A 43 -4.01 -14.49 -11.21
CA LEU A 43 -4.19 -13.15 -11.78
C LEU A 43 -5.57 -12.58 -11.48
N VAL A 44 -6.58 -13.45 -11.47
CA VAL A 44 -7.93 -13.13 -11.01
C VAL A 44 -8.03 -13.55 -9.56
N LYS A 45 -8.36 -12.58 -8.70
CA LYS A 45 -8.43 -12.74 -7.25
C LYS A 45 -9.80 -12.26 -6.76
N ASN A 46 -10.23 -12.72 -5.59
CA ASN A 46 -11.44 -12.23 -4.94
C ASN A 46 -11.09 -11.67 -3.56
N LEU A 47 -11.61 -10.49 -3.24
CA LEU A 47 -11.41 -9.86 -1.94
C LEU A 47 -11.97 -10.74 -0.81
N ALA A 48 -11.29 -10.77 0.34
CA ALA A 48 -11.78 -11.42 1.54
C ALA A 48 -13.07 -10.74 2.06
N LEU A 49 -13.85 -11.43 2.89
CA LEU A 49 -15.14 -10.92 3.39
C LEU A 49 -15.02 -9.61 4.17
N MET A 50 -13.93 -9.44 4.93
CA MET A 50 -13.68 -8.25 5.74
C MET A 50 -12.74 -7.25 5.07
N CYS A 51 -12.34 -7.48 3.81
CA CYS A 51 -11.47 -6.56 3.10
C CYS A 51 -12.22 -5.25 2.78
N TYR A 52 -11.58 -4.12 3.05
CA TYR A 52 -12.09 -2.79 2.75
C TYR A 52 -11.13 -2.04 1.83
N ILE A 53 -11.67 -1.40 0.79
CA ILE A 53 -10.91 -0.56 -0.13
C ILE A 53 -10.95 0.88 0.40
N THR A 54 -9.79 1.47 0.63
CA THR A 54 -9.66 2.86 1.06
C THR A 54 -10.25 3.82 0.02
N VAL A 55 -10.99 4.83 0.47
CA VAL A 55 -11.65 5.84 -0.40
C VAL A 55 -10.90 7.17 -0.49
N GLY A 56 -9.79 7.31 0.25
CA GLY A 56 -9.01 8.55 0.33
C GLY A 56 -9.47 9.49 1.45
N THR A 57 -8.57 10.35 1.92
CA THR A 57 -8.81 11.39 2.93
C THR A 57 -7.77 12.50 2.73
N PRO A 58 -8.09 13.78 2.98
CA PRO A 58 -7.12 14.87 2.93
C PRO A 58 -5.93 14.64 3.86
N SER A 59 -4.72 14.99 3.41
CA SER A 59 -3.48 14.77 4.16
C SER A 59 -3.09 15.93 5.06
N GLU A 60 -3.58 17.14 4.79
CA GLU A 60 -3.25 18.37 5.51
C GLU A 60 -3.48 18.24 7.02
N PRO A 61 -4.62 17.69 7.52
CA PRO A 61 -4.84 17.56 8.95
C PRO A 61 -3.81 16.65 9.66
N ILE A 62 -3.26 15.67 8.94
CA ILE A 62 -2.22 14.77 9.48
C ILE A 62 -0.89 15.53 9.61
N ILE A 63 -0.55 16.34 8.61
CA ILE A 63 0.66 17.16 8.63
C ILE A 63 0.59 18.19 9.76
N ASP A 64 -0.52 18.93 9.86
CA ASP A 64 -0.74 19.92 10.92
C ASP A 64 -0.66 19.29 12.31
N PHE A 65 -1.27 18.11 12.48
CA PHE A 65 -1.18 17.35 13.73
C PHE A 65 0.27 16.98 14.08
N MET A 66 1.06 16.50 13.10
CA MET A 66 2.46 16.14 13.36
C MET A 66 3.32 17.37 13.71
N ILE A 67 3.09 18.52 13.07
CA ILE A 67 3.76 19.78 13.42
C ILE A 67 3.43 20.17 14.87
N GLN A 68 2.17 20.04 15.28
CA GLN A 68 1.74 20.28 16.67
C GLN A 68 2.40 19.31 17.67
N ARG A 69 2.85 18.14 17.21
CA ARG A 69 3.59 17.14 18.00
C ARG A 69 5.12 17.29 17.89
N SER A 70 5.59 18.46 17.48
CA SER A 70 7.01 18.79 17.37
C SER A 70 7.77 18.03 16.28
N MET A 71 7.09 17.66 15.19
CA MET A 71 7.79 17.35 13.93
C MET A 71 8.41 18.64 13.38
N GLU A 72 9.70 18.60 13.04
CA GLU A 72 10.40 19.69 12.36
C GLU A 72 10.12 19.62 10.86
N VAL A 73 9.56 20.69 10.28
CA VAL A 73 9.31 20.76 8.84
C VAL A 73 10.62 20.68 8.06
N LEU A 74 10.58 20.07 6.88
CA LEU A 74 11.78 19.77 6.10
C LEU A 74 12.62 21.03 5.81
N GLU A 75 11.98 22.18 5.59
CA GLU A 75 12.65 23.46 5.31
C GLU A 75 13.50 23.97 6.49
N LYS A 76 13.21 23.52 7.71
CA LYS A 76 13.94 23.92 8.93
C LYS A 76 14.96 22.87 9.37
N TYR A 77 14.91 21.68 8.80
CA TYR A 77 15.77 20.57 9.21
C TYR A 77 17.24 20.82 8.87
N GLU A 78 18.10 20.72 9.88
CA GLU A 78 19.55 20.79 9.77
C GLU A 78 20.19 19.41 10.00
N PRO A 79 20.64 18.70 8.94
CA PRO A 79 21.14 17.32 9.06
C PRO A 79 22.36 17.17 9.97
N LEU A 80 23.21 18.20 10.07
CA LEU A 80 24.40 18.17 10.93
C LEU A 80 24.04 18.27 12.41
N ARG A 81 22.93 18.96 12.74
CA ARG A 81 22.47 19.13 14.12
C ARG A 81 21.75 17.89 14.63
N SER A 82 20.98 17.24 13.76
CA SER A 82 20.17 16.07 14.10
C SER A 82 20.37 14.93 13.08
N PRO A 83 21.56 14.31 13.00
CA PRO A 83 21.88 13.33 11.95
C PRO A 83 21.06 12.03 12.04
N ASN A 84 20.51 11.75 13.22
CA ASN A 84 19.72 10.54 13.49
C ASN A 84 18.20 10.80 13.50
N ALA A 85 17.75 11.96 13.01
CA ALA A 85 16.33 12.28 12.96
C ALA A 85 15.59 11.36 11.98
N THR A 86 14.39 10.92 12.36
CA THR A 86 13.58 10.02 11.55
C THR A 86 12.84 10.81 10.49
N LYS A 87 13.01 10.43 9.21
CA LYS A 87 12.28 11.07 8.11
C LYS A 87 10.79 10.72 8.18
N VAL A 88 9.94 11.73 8.06
CA VAL A 88 8.50 11.58 8.05
C VAL A 88 7.98 11.79 6.62
N PHE A 89 7.32 10.76 6.07
CA PHE A 89 6.71 10.80 4.75
C PHE A 89 5.19 10.72 4.85
N VAL A 90 4.50 11.60 4.13
CA VAL A 90 3.03 11.55 3.98
C VAL A 90 2.73 11.39 2.50
N ASN A 91 2.07 10.29 2.13
CA ASN A 91 1.73 9.96 0.74
C ASN A 91 2.94 10.01 -0.23
N GLY A 92 4.13 9.66 0.25
CA GLY A 92 5.36 9.66 -0.54
C GLY A 92 6.12 11.01 -0.56
N VAL A 93 5.54 12.08 -0.02
CA VAL A 93 6.21 13.38 0.12
C VAL A 93 6.96 13.43 1.45
N TRP A 94 8.24 13.79 1.42
CA TRP A 94 9.02 14.03 2.65
C TRP A 94 8.60 15.38 3.24
N VAL A 95 7.88 15.36 4.36
CA VAL A 95 7.30 16.59 4.96
C VAL A 95 8.14 17.14 6.12
N GLY A 96 8.97 16.31 6.75
CA GLY A 96 9.76 16.72 7.89
C GLY A 96 10.56 15.60 8.54
N VAL A 97 11.05 15.87 9.75
CA VAL A 97 11.75 14.91 10.60
C VAL A 97 11.24 14.96 12.04
N HIS A 98 11.47 13.89 12.80
CA HIS A 98 11.24 13.85 14.24
C HIS A 98 12.38 13.10 14.95
#